data_AF-A0A2T3JAM8-F1
#
_entry.id   AF-A0A2T3JAM8-F1
#
_cell.length_a   1.000
_cell.length_b   1.000
_cell.length_c   1.000
_cell.angle_alpha   90.00
_cell.angle_beta   90.00
_cell.angle_gamma   90.00
#
_symmetry.space_group_name_H-M   'P 1'
#
loop_
_entity.id
_entity.type
_entity.pdbx_description
1 polymer ?
#
loop_
_entity_poly.entity_id
_entity_poly.type
_entity_poly.pdbx_seq_one_letter_code
_entity_poly.pdbx_strand_id
1 'polypeptide(L)'
;MENWQYTINEETIVIPKGFVFDGASIPRPLWGILSPTGLLLVPGLIHDFGYRYDYLWAIDHDATDHNAGAGKSYKKIHDKAGQAHWDQIFYSVGTEVNGMTTLNFLAWLALATMGRFSWDKHRNKNYGDVVPE
;
A
#
# COMPACT_ATOMS: atom_id res chain seq x y z
N MET A 1 2.41 -10.29 -16.14
CA MET A 1 2.70 -9.35 -15.03
C MET A 1 2.84 -10.17 -13.77
N GLU A 2 3.86 -9.88 -12.97
CA GLU A 2 4.19 -10.60 -11.74
C GLU A 2 3.60 -9.89 -10.52
N ASN A 3 3.46 -10.58 -9.39
CA ASN A 3 3.08 -9.94 -8.13
C ASN A 3 4.19 -9.00 -7.70
N TRP A 4 3.83 -7.79 -7.28
CA TRP A 4 4.81 -6.83 -6.77
C TRP A 4 5.14 -7.17 -5.31
N GLN A 5 6.42 -7.11 -4.93
CA GLN A 5 6.89 -7.47 -3.59
C GLN A 5 7.78 -6.36 -3.03
N TYR A 6 7.61 -6.05 -1.75
CA TYR A 6 8.44 -5.06 -1.04
C TYR A 6 8.55 -5.42 0.43
N THR A 7 9.77 -5.36 0.97
CA THR A 7 10.04 -5.73 2.36
C THR A 7 10.07 -4.50 3.24
N ILE A 8 9.23 -4.47 4.28
CA ILE A 8 9.16 -3.42 5.29
C ILE A 8 9.42 -4.07 6.64
N ASN A 9 10.47 -3.65 7.35
CA ASN A 9 10.79 -4.14 8.70
C ASN A 9 10.68 -5.68 8.82
N GLU A 10 11.37 -6.39 7.92
CA GLU A 10 11.40 -7.87 7.85
C GLU A 10 10.12 -8.55 7.31
N GLU A 11 9.03 -7.81 7.11
CA GLU A 11 7.80 -8.34 6.52
C GLU A 11 7.77 -8.08 5.00
N THR A 12 7.69 -9.15 4.20
CA THR A 12 7.60 -9.02 2.74
C THR A 12 6.16 -8.86 2.29
N ILE A 13 5.76 -7.63 2.00
CA ILE A 13 4.43 -7.28 1.49
C ILE A 13 4.32 -7.65 0.02
N VAL A 14 3.12 -8.06 -0.37
CA VAL A 14 2.79 -8.55 -1.71
C VAL A 14 1.55 -7.82 -2.20
N ILE A 15 1.63 -7.25 -3.41
CA ILE A 15 0.48 -6.67 -4.12
C ILE A 15 0.19 -7.58 -5.31
N PRO A 16 -1.03 -8.16 -5.39
CA PRO A 16 -1.42 -9.05 -6.48
C PRO A 16 -1.25 -8.42 -7.86
N LYS A 17 -0.76 -9.19 -8.82
CA LYS A 17 -0.75 -8.82 -10.24
C LYS A 17 -2.17 -8.45 -10.69
N GLY A 18 -2.29 -7.39 -11.49
CA GLY A 18 -3.60 -6.90 -11.96
C GLY A 18 -4.24 -5.82 -11.10
N PHE A 19 -3.65 -5.47 -9.94
CA PHE A 19 -3.99 -4.23 -9.26
C PHE A 19 -3.65 -3.02 -10.15
N VAL A 20 -4.66 -2.19 -10.42
CA VAL A 20 -4.49 -0.94 -11.18
C VAL A 20 -4.26 0.20 -10.18
N PHE A 21 -3.00 0.62 -10.10
CA PHE A 21 -2.58 1.80 -9.36
C PHE A 21 -3.03 3.06 -10.12
N ASP A 22 -3.89 3.87 -9.51
CA ASP A 22 -4.40 5.10 -10.14
C ASP A 22 -3.67 6.36 -9.67
N GLY A 23 -2.82 6.24 -8.62
CA GLY A 23 -2.08 7.37 -8.05
C GLY A 23 -2.97 8.49 -7.51
N ALA A 24 -4.28 8.28 -7.37
CA ALA A 24 -5.25 9.29 -7.01
C ALA A 24 -5.05 9.83 -5.59
N SER A 25 -4.32 9.10 -4.76
CA SER A 25 -3.94 9.51 -3.41
C SER A 25 -3.01 10.73 -3.41
N ILE A 26 -2.26 11.01 -4.49
CA ILE A 26 -1.32 12.13 -4.52
C ILE A 26 -1.94 13.30 -5.29
N PRO A 27 -2.08 14.50 -4.70
CA PRO A 27 -2.58 15.69 -5.40
C PRO A 27 -1.75 16.00 -6.66
N ARG A 28 -2.43 16.27 -7.78
CA ARG A 28 -1.79 16.59 -9.07
C ARG A 28 -0.70 17.68 -9.00
N PRO A 29 -0.85 18.78 -8.22
CA PRO A 29 0.21 19.78 -8.10
C PRO A 29 1.52 19.24 -7.51
N LEU A 30 1.43 18.20 -6.67
CA LEU A 30 2.61 17.56 -6.09
C LEU A 30 3.30 16.62 -7.08
N TRP A 31 2.66 16.18 -8.17
CA TRP A 31 3.26 15.25 -9.14
C TRP A 31 4.51 15.82 -9.84
N GLY A 32 4.63 17.15 -9.96
CA GLY A 32 5.80 17.80 -10.54
C GLY A 32 7.05 17.77 -9.64
N ILE A 33 6.85 17.64 -8.32
CA ILE A 33 7.93 17.58 -7.31
C ILE A 33 8.13 16.14 -6.82
N LEU A 34 7.03 15.39 -6.75
CA LEU A 34 6.91 14.04 -6.26
C LEU A 34 6.40 13.15 -7.39
N SER A 35 7.30 12.81 -8.32
CA SER A 35 6.94 11.96 -9.44
C SER A 35 6.32 10.64 -8.94
N PRO A 36 5.07 10.30 -9.36
CA PRO A 36 4.39 9.07 -8.95
C PRO A 36 5.12 7.79 -9.37
N THR A 37 5.99 7.88 -10.38
CA THR A 37 6.78 6.77 -10.92
C THR A 37 8.19 6.71 -10.36
N GLY A 38 8.55 7.62 -9.45
CA GLY A 38 9.86 7.66 -8.79
C GLY A 38 9.71 7.54 -7.28
N LEU A 39 9.96 8.64 -6.58
CA LEU A 39 10.02 8.70 -5.12
C LEU A 39 8.75 8.20 -4.42
N LEU A 40 7.57 8.45 -4.98
CA LEU A 40 6.30 8.05 -4.36
C LEU A 40 5.72 6.73 -4.86
N LEU A 41 6.42 6.01 -5.74
CA LEU A 41 5.86 4.81 -6.34
C LEU A 41 5.56 3.75 -5.28
N VAL A 42 6.55 3.41 -4.45
CA VAL A 42 6.43 2.39 -3.39
C VAL A 42 5.37 2.77 -2.35
N PRO A 43 5.46 3.92 -1.65
CA PRO A 43 4.46 4.28 -0.63
C PRO A 43 3.07 4.52 -1.25
N GLY A 44 2.99 5.11 -2.44
CA GLY A 44 1.74 5.36 -3.13
C GLY A 44 1.02 4.08 -3.53
N LEU A 45 1.76 3.08 -4.05
CA LEU A 45 1.20 1.80 -4.45
C LEU A 45 0.63 1.03 -3.24
N ILE A 46 1.40 0.96 -2.14
CA ILE A 46 0.95 0.33 -0.89
C ILE A 46 -0.28 1.05 -0.35
N HIS A 47 -0.27 2.38 -0.36
CA HIS A 47 -1.38 3.20 0.09
C HIS A 47 -2.63 2.97 -0.75
N ASP A 48 -2.59 3.06 -2.08
CA ASP A 48 -3.79 2.86 -2.92
C ASP A 48 -4.39 1.46 -2.74
N PHE A 49 -3.56 0.43 -2.61
CA PHE A 49 -4.04 -0.93 -2.33
C PHE A 49 -4.67 -1.04 -0.94
N GLY A 50 -3.92 -0.69 0.11
CA GLY A 50 -4.38 -0.77 1.50
C GLY A 50 -5.60 0.11 1.74
N TYR A 51 -5.69 1.25 1.08
CA TYR A 51 -6.84 2.13 1.16
C TYR A 51 -8.09 1.56 0.49
N ARG A 52 -7.92 0.92 -0.66
CA ARG A 52 -9.03 0.32 -1.42
C ARG A 52 -9.60 -0.91 -0.72
N TYR A 53 -8.72 -1.77 -0.21
CA TYR A 53 -9.08 -3.09 0.31
C TYR A 53 -9.11 -3.16 1.85
N ASP A 54 -8.37 -2.28 2.53
CA ASP A 54 -8.21 -2.23 3.99
C ASP A 54 -7.54 -3.47 4.58
N TYR A 55 -6.58 -4.01 3.83
CA TYR A 55 -5.63 -5.03 4.24
C TYR A 55 -4.41 -5.01 3.30
N LEU A 56 -3.35 -5.72 3.68
CA LEU A 56 -2.23 -6.09 2.80
C LEU A 56 -2.01 -7.60 2.83
N TRP A 57 -1.35 -8.13 1.80
CA TRP A 57 -0.79 -9.47 1.84
C TRP A 57 0.67 -9.39 2.25
N ALA A 58 1.10 -10.34 3.07
CA ALA A 58 2.50 -10.58 3.34
C ALA A 58 2.85 -12.04 3.08
N ILE A 59 4.11 -12.32 2.75
CA ILE A 59 4.61 -13.69 2.69
C ILE A 59 4.57 -14.25 4.11
N ASP A 60 3.99 -15.44 4.23
CA ASP A 60 4.00 -16.18 5.48
C ASP A 60 5.33 -16.95 5.59
N HIS A 61 6.26 -16.39 6.36
CA HIS A 61 7.57 -17.01 6.63
C HIS A 61 7.48 -18.11 7.72
N ASP A 62 6.42 -18.10 8.54
CA ASP A 62 6.16 -19.10 9.60
C ASP A 62 5.30 -20.27 9.10
N ALA A 63 4.81 -20.20 7.86
CA ALA A 63 4.33 -21.36 7.10
C ALA A 63 5.49 -22.33 6.75
N THR A 64 6.32 -22.63 7.74
CA THR A 64 7.39 -23.62 7.71
C THR A 64 6.84 -25.00 7.36
N ASP A 65 7.30 -25.49 6.21
CA ASP A 65 7.75 -26.87 6.01
C ASP A 65 6.75 -28.03 6.01
N HIS A 66 5.44 -27.81 6.05
CA HIS A 66 4.50 -28.95 5.90
C HIS A 66 4.13 -29.24 4.43
N ASN A 67 4.45 -28.33 3.51
CA ASN A 67 4.26 -28.50 2.07
C ASN A 67 5.48 -27.97 1.31
N ALA A 68 6.64 -28.60 1.47
CA ALA A 68 7.88 -28.28 0.74
C ALA A 68 7.81 -28.55 -0.79
N GLY A 69 6.63 -28.39 -1.39
CA GLY A 69 6.37 -28.48 -2.83
C GLY A 69 5.22 -27.60 -3.32
N ALA A 70 4.61 -26.75 -2.47
CA ALA A 70 3.43 -25.97 -2.85
C ALA A 70 3.60 -24.46 -2.60
N GLY A 71 4.18 -23.75 -3.58
CA GLY A 71 4.04 -22.30 -3.74
C GLY A 71 4.55 -21.41 -2.60
N LYS A 72 4.45 -20.08 -2.78
CA LYS A 72 4.61 -19.10 -1.71
C LYS A 72 3.29 -19.02 -0.93
N SER A 73 3.34 -19.13 0.40
CA SER A 73 2.17 -18.89 1.26
C SER A 73 2.01 -17.41 1.56
N TYR A 74 0.77 -16.92 1.57
CA TYR A 74 0.44 -15.52 1.84
C TYR A 74 -0.50 -15.41 3.04
N LYS A 75 -0.23 -14.47 3.95
CA LYS A 75 -1.08 -14.11 5.08
C LYS A 75 -1.66 -12.72 4.88
N LYS A 76 -2.92 -12.52 5.28
CA LYS A 76 -3.55 -11.19 5.30
C LYS A 76 -3.12 -10.47 6.58
N ILE A 77 -2.62 -9.24 6.44
CA ILE A 77 -2.17 -8.39 7.54
C ILE A 77 -2.89 -7.05 7.50
N HIS A 78 -2.91 -6.34 8.64
CA HIS A 78 -3.54 -5.02 8.78
C HIS A 78 -5.01 -4.97 8.33
N ASP A 79 -5.74 -6.07 8.50
CA ASP A 79 -7.17 -6.13 8.15
C ASP A 79 -7.97 -5.17 9.02
N LYS A 80 -8.79 -4.32 8.37
CA LYS A 80 -9.64 -3.31 9.02
C LYS A 80 -8.85 -2.29 9.85
N ALA A 81 -7.62 -2.00 9.46
CA ALA A 81 -6.76 -1.06 10.18
C ALA A 81 -7.21 0.40 10.05
N GLY A 82 -7.96 0.72 8.99
CA GLY A 82 -8.58 2.02 8.81
C GLY A 82 -7.64 3.08 8.21
N GLN A 83 -8.24 4.18 7.75
CA GLN A 83 -7.55 5.25 7.00
C GLN A 83 -6.24 5.72 7.65
N ALA A 84 -6.27 6.04 8.95
CA ALA A 84 -5.13 6.63 9.63
C ALA A 84 -3.90 5.70 9.65
N HIS A 85 -4.12 4.39 9.65
CA HIS A 85 -3.05 3.40 9.58
C HIS A 85 -2.36 3.42 8.21
N TRP A 86 -3.14 3.48 7.14
CA TRP A 86 -2.62 3.54 5.77
C TRP A 86 -1.88 4.86 5.50
N ASP A 87 -2.41 5.98 6.01
CA ASP A 87 -1.74 7.29 5.97
C ASP A 87 -0.38 7.24 6.70
N GLN A 88 -0.28 6.50 7.81
CA GLN A 88 0.96 6.32 8.57
C GLN A 88 1.98 5.45 7.82
N ILE A 89 1.55 4.34 7.21
CA ILE A 89 2.43 3.49 6.39
C ILE A 89 2.97 4.27 5.20
N PHE A 90 2.14 5.07 4.53
CA PHE A 90 2.60 5.94 3.43
C PHE A 90 3.72 6.86 3.90
N TYR A 91 3.56 7.49 5.06
CA TYR A 91 4.57 8.38 5.62
C TYR A 91 5.86 7.67 6.03
N SER A 92 5.77 6.51 6.71
CA SER A 92 6.96 5.77 7.16
C SER A 92 7.76 5.24 5.97
N VAL A 93 7.10 4.56 5.04
CA VAL A 93 7.72 4.00 3.82
C VAL A 93 8.23 5.12 2.93
N GLY A 94 7.48 6.20 2.76
CA GLY A 94 7.93 7.35 1.99
C GLY A 94 9.17 8.01 2.61
N THR A 95 9.32 7.97 3.94
CA THR A 95 10.49 8.55 4.62
C THR A 95 11.70 7.64 4.49
N GLU A 96 11.50 6.33 4.59
CA GLU A 96 12.53 5.32 4.38
C GLU A 96 13.08 5.34 2.95
N VAL A 97 12.20 5.39 1.94
CA VAL A 97 12.59 5.35 0.53
C VAL A 97 13.21 6.68 0.06
N ASN A 98 12.72 7.83 0.54
CA ASN A 98 13.08 9.13 -0.03
C ASN A 98 13.93 10.04 0.87
N GLY A 99 14.06 9.74 2.16
CA GLY A 99 14.84 10.54 3.13
C GLY A 99 14.37 11.98 3.36
N MET A 100 13.26 12.43 2.77
CA MET A 100 12.78 13.82 2.81
C MET A 100 11.49 13.98 3.63
N THR A 101 11.66 14.14 4.94
CA THR A 101 10.59 14.27 5.95
C THR A 101 9.55 15.36 5.63
N THR A 102 9.99 16.50 5.06
CA THR A 102 9.14 17.68 4.83
C THR A 102 8.17 17.49 3.66
N LEU A 103 8.57 16.76 2.63
CA LEU A 103 7.72 16.46 1.46
C LEU A 103 6.67 15.39 1.79
N ASN A 104 7.04 14.39 2.58
CA ASN A 104 6.09 13.39 3.08
C ASN A 104 5.05 13.99 4.03
N PHE A 105 5.43 14.99 4.83
CA PHE A 105 4.49 15.74 5.67
C PHE A 105 3.45 16.53 4.84
N LEU A 106 3.87 17.20 3.76
CA LEU A 106 2.95 17.91 2.86
C LEU A 106 2.02 16.96 2.09
N ALA A 107 2.54 15.80 1.68
CA ALA A 107 1.72 14.74 1.08
C ALA A 107 0.72 14.16 2.10
N TRP A 108 1.18 13.85 3.33
CA TRP A 108 0.33 13.38 4.44
C TRP A 108 -0.78 14.40 4.77
N LEU A 109 -0.47 15.70 4.83
CA LEU A 109 -1.45 16.75 5.13
C LEU A 109 -2.53 16.87 4.03
N ALA A 110 -2.14 16.72 2.77
CA ALA A 110 -3.08 16.71 1.65
C ALA A 110 -3.94 15.42 1.63
N LEU A 111 -3.34 14.28 1.99
CA LEU A 111 -4.01 12.99 2.13
C LEU A 111 -5.02 12.97 3.28
N ALA A 112 -4.66 13.48 4.45
CA ALA A 112 -5.54 13.47 5.62
C ALA A 112 -6.83 14.29 5.38
N THR A 113 -6.75 15.35 4.58
CA THR A 113 -7.88 16.26 4.30
C THR A 113 -8.76 15.79 3.14
N MET A 114 -8.20 15.24 2.07
CA MET A 114 -8.97 14.69 0.94
C MET A 114 -9.35 13.22 1.09
N GLY A 115 -8.61 12.49 1.93
CA GLY A 115 -8.77 11.06 2.13
C GLY A 115 -10.15 10.73 2.67
N ARG A 116 -10.64 11.39 3.72
CA ARG A 116 -11.90 10.98 4.37
C ARG A 116 -13.09 10.79 3.40
N PHE A 117 -13.21 11.64 2.37
CA PHE A 117 -14.20 11.49 1.30
C PHE A 117 -13.95 10.28 0.37
N SER A 118 -12.70 10.03 0.02
CA SER A 118 -12.30 8.86 -0.77
C SER A 118 -12.52 7.57 0.02
N TRP A 119 -12.17 7.56 1.32
CA TRP A 119 -12.34 6.42 2.21
C TRP A 119 -13.79 5.94 2.21
N ASP A 120 -14.72 6.86 2.48
CA ASP A 120 -16.15 6.56 2.51
C ASP A 120 -16.66 6.03 1.16
N LYS A 121 -16.15 6.58 0.05
CA LYS A 121 -16.48 6.12 -1.31
C LYS A 121 -16.02 4.69 -1.58
N HIS A 122 -14.85 4.29 -1.08
CA HIS A 122 -14.33 2.94 -1.26
C HIS A 122 -15.02 1.92 -0.35
N ARG A 123 -15.35 2.28 0.90
CA ARG A 123 -16.06 1.39 1.84
C ARG A 123 -17.51 1.12 1.41
N ASN A 124 -18.12 2.04 0.65
CA ASN A 124 -19.44 1.84 0.05
C ASN A 124 -19.43 0.89 -1.17
N LYS A 125 -18.26 0.39 -1.60
CA LYS A 125 -18.11 -0.53 -2.73
C LYS A 125 -17.57 -1.87 -2.26
N ASN A 126 -18.15 -2.95 -2.77
CA ASN A 126 -17.71 -4.30 -2.43
C ASN A 126 -16.74 -4.80 -3.51
N TYR A 127 -15.43 -4.69 -3.25
CA TYR A 127 -14.39 -5.01 -4.23
C TYR A 127 -14.01 -6.51 -4.28
N GLY A 128 -14.48 -7.32 -3.33
CA GLY A 128 -14.04 -8.71 -3.16
C GLY A 128 -12.56 -8.83 -2.74
N ASP A 129 -12.18 -10.00 -2.23
CA ASP A 129 -10.78 -10.27 -1.88
C ASP A 129 -9.99 -10.64 -3.14
N VAL A 130 -8.81 -10.03 -3.32
CA VAL A 130 -7.89 -10.37 -4.42
C VAL A 130 -6.70 -11.08 -3.81
N VAL A 131 -6.56 -12.38 -4.09
CA VAL A 131 -5.47 -13.21 -3.56
C VAL A 131 -4.30 -13.22 -4.56
N PRO A 132 -3.04 -13.11 -4.10
CA PRO A 132 -1.89 -13.29 -4.99
C PRO A 132 -1.83 -14.75 -5.49
N GLU A 133 -1.69 -14.93 -6.80
CA GLU A 133 -1.44 -16.24 -7.45
C GLU A 133 0.05 -16.53 -7.61
#